data_AF-I4DS58-F1
#
_entry.id   AF-I4DS58-F1
#
_cell.length_a   1.000
_cell.length_b   1.000
_cell.length_c   1.000
_cell.angle_alpha   90.00
_cell.angle_beta   90.00
_cell.angle_gamma   90.00
#
_symmetry.space_group_name_H-M   'P 1'
#
loop_
_entity.id
_entity.type
_entity.pdbx_description
1 polymer ?
#
loop_
_entity_poly.entity_id
_entity_poly.type
_entity_poly.pdbx_seq_one_letter_code
_entity_poly.pdbx_strand_id
1 'polypeptide(L)'
;MRGIMDECTHLSNFSVPYDTSLIIAVCAKHDAYVPREDVGRLEEIWPGAEVRYVDAGHVSAYILHQSVFRACIIEAFERSKKKWKDGKHIE
;
A
#
# COMPACT_ATOMS: atom_id res chain seq x y z
N MET A 1 22.12 -4.34 8.32
CA MET A 1 21.05 -5.11 7.66
C MET A 1 20.77 -4.66 6.22
N ARG A 2 21.48 -3.65 5.68
CA ARG A 2 21.45 -3.33 4.25
C ARG A 2 22.03 -4.49 3.44
N GLY A 3 21.31 -5.01 2.46
CA GLY A 3 21.71 -6.19 1.68
C GLY A 3 20.56 -7.18 1.46
N ILE A 4 20.40 -8.17 2.36
CA ILE A 4 19.41 -9.25 2.16
C ILE A 4 17.97 -8.74 2.23
N MET A 5 17.65 -7.92 3.23
CA MET A 5 16.28 -7.43 3.39
C MET A 5 15.91 -6.47 2.26
N ASP A 6 16.83 -5.59 1.83
CA ASP A 6 16.57 -4.71 0.69
C ASP A 6 16.32 -5.53 -0.58
N GLU A 7 17.19 -6.49 -0.89
CA GLU A 7 17.02 -7.34 -2.08
C GLU A 7 15.71 -8.14 -2.06
N CYS A 8 15.34 -8.70 -0.92
CA CYS A 8 14.16 -9.56 -0.80
C CYS A 8 12.84 -8.81 -0.55
N THR A 9 12.87 -7.53 -0.15
CA THR A 9 11.64 -6.77 0.17
C THR A 9 11.40 -5.57 -0.73
N HIS A 10 12.37 -5.19 -1.57
CA HIS A 10 12.18 -4.09 -2.51
C HIS A 10 11.17 -4.47 -3.60
N LEU A 11 10.03 -3.77 -3.60
CA LEU A 11 8.87 -4.13 -4.44
C LEU A 11 9.15 -4.07 -5.94
N SER A 12 10.17 -3.32 -6.39
CA SER A 12 10.56 -3.29 -7.81
C SER A 12 11.19 -4.59 -8.30
N ASN A 13 11.60 -5.48 -7.40
CA ASN A 13 12.19 -6.78 -7.76
C ASN A 13 11.11 -7.82 -8.11
N PHE A 14 9.82 -7.47 -7.97
CA PHE A 14 8.69 -8.35 -8.23
C PHE A 14 7.83 -7.83 -9.38
N SER A 15 6.99 -8.71 -9.94
CA SER A 15 6.05 -8.31 -10.99
C SER A 15 5.05 -7.27 -10.47
N VAL A 16 4.75 -6.29 -11.31
CA VAL A 16 3.77 -5.24 -11.00
C VAL A 16 2.38 -5.85 -10.83
N PRO A 17 1.63 -5.48 -9.78
CA PRO A 17 0.23 -5.88 -9.62
C PRO A 17 -0.61 -5.52 -10.84
N TYR A 18 -1.63 -6.33 -11.12
CA TYR A 18 -2.44 -6.21 -12.34
C TYR A 18 -3.17 -4.86 -12.47
N ASP A 19 -3.65 -4.30 -11.36
CA ASP A 19 -4.22 -2.96 -11.29
C ASP A 19 -3.74 -2.25 -10.01
N THR A 20 -2.72 -1.40 -10.18
CA THR A 20 -2.12 -0.63 -9.10
C THR A 20 -3.04 0.45 -8.54
N SER A 21 -4.07 0.88 -9.29
CA SER A 21 -5.02 1.91 -8.84
C SER A 21 -5.99 1.44 -7.74
N LEU A 22 -6.05 0.13 -7.52
CA LEU A 22 -6.79 -0.48 -6.42
C LEU A 22 -5.98 -0.57 -5.13
N ILE A 23 -4.68 -0.24 -5.16
CA ILE A 23 -3.80 -0.29 -4.00
C ILE A 23 -4.00 0.95 -3.16
N ILE A 24 -4.37 0.74 -1.90
CA ILE A 24 -4.40 1.78 -0.86
C ILE A 24 -3.53 1.30 0.30
N ALA A 25 -2.34 1.86 0.44
CA ALA A 25 -1.40 1.55 1.52
C ALA A 25 -1.63 2.50 2.71
N VAL A 26 -1.94 1.95 3.89
CA VAL A 26 -2.03 2.73 5.12
C VAL A 26 -0.70 2.65 5.85
N CYS A 27 0.03 3.76 5.93
CA CYS A 27 1.36 3.84 6.50
C CYS A 27 1.39 4.68 7.78
N ALA A 28 2.23 4.30 8.73
CA ALA A 28 2.37 5.04 9.99
C ALA A 28 3.38 6.19 9.83
N LYS A 29 3.07 7.37 10.37
CA LYS A 29 3.99 8.52 10.33
C LYS A 29 5.20 8.37 11.24
N HIS A 30 5.16 7.47 12.22
CA HIS A 30 6.27 7.22 13.14
C HIS A 30 6.65 5.74 13.09
N ASP A 31 6.57 5.14 11.90
CA ASP A 31 6.96 3.76 11.65
C ASP A 31 8.48 3.61 11.81
N ALA A 32 8.90 2.72 12.70
CA ALA A 32 10.32 2.35 12.89
C ALA A 32 10.65 0.97 12.31
N TYR A 33 9.65 0.26 11.76
CA TYR A 33 9.80 -1.04 11.13
C TYR A 33 9.96 -0.92 9.61
N VAL A 34 9.15 -0.07 8.99
CA VAL A 34 9.24 0.25 7.55
C VAL A 34 9.99 1.57 7.36
N PRO A 35 11.17 1.58 6.72
CA PRO A 35 11.92 2.81 6.45
C PRO A 35 11.12 3.78 5.59
N ARG A 36 11.33 5.09 5.79
CA ARG A 36 10.71 6.16 4.98
C ARG A 36 11.71 7.08 4.30
N GLU A 37 12.89 7.23 4.90
CA GLU A 37 13.98 8.02 4.35
C GLU A 37 14.88 7.09 3.54
N ASP A 38 15.49 7.64 2.48
CA ASP A 38 16.42 6.94 1.59
C ASP A 38 15.88 5.66 0.93
N VAL A 39 14.55 5.53 0.80
CA VAL A 39 13.87 4.45 0.07
C VAL A 39 12.92 5.01 -0.99
N GLY A 40 12.73 4.27 -2.09
CA GLY A 40 11.82 4.66 -3.16
C GLY A 40 10.36 4.70 -2.69
N ARG A 41 9.57 5.61 -3.25
CA ARG A 41 8.15 5.74 -2.89
C ARG A 41 7.34 4.62 -3.54
N LEU A 42 6.28 4.18 -2.86
CA LEU A 42 5.40 3.14 -3.42
C LEU A 42 4.76 3.61 -4.73
N GLU A 43 4.39 4.88 -4.81
CA GLU A 43 3.75 5.49 -5.97
C GLU A 43 4.72 5.63 -7.17
N GLU A 44 6.03 5.63 -6.92
CA GLU A 44 7.07 5.62 -7.97
C GLU A 44 7.27 4.20 -8.51
N ILE A 45 7.24 3.19 -7.64
CA ILE A 45 7.39 1.78 -8.04
C ILE A 45 6.11 1.29 -8.75
N TRP A 46 4.94 1.63 -8.21
CA TRP A 46 3.62 1.25 -8.70
C TRP A 46 2.74 2.48 -8.94
N PRO A 47 2.86 3.11 -10.13
CA PRO A 47 2.06 4.29 -10.49
C PRO A 47 0.56 4.03 -10.33
N GLY A 48 -0.14 4.94 -9.67
CA GLY A 48 -1.58 4.81 -9.36
C GLY A 48 -1.89 4.22 -7.99
N ALA A 49 -0.92 3.61 -7.30
CA ALA A 49 -1.07 3.25 -5.90
C ALA A 49 -1.24 4.51 -5.03
N GLU A 50 -2.07 4.41 -4.00
CA GLU A 50 -2.32 5.50 -3.05
C GLU A 50 -1.71 5.19 -1.69
N VAL A 51 -1.05 6.16 -1.08
CA VAL A 51 -0.51 6.05 0.28
C VAL A 51 -1.25 7.01 1.21
N ARG A 52 -1.81 6.49 2.31
CA ARG A 52 -2.49 7.25 3.35
C ARG A 52 -1.72 7.14 4.65
N TYR A 53 -1.41 8.29 5.26
CA TYR A 53 -0.61 8.33 6.48
C TYR A 53 -1.48 8.51 7.73
N VAL A 54 -1.24 7.70 8.75
CA VAL A 54 -1.83 7.85 10.09
C VAL A 54 -0.78 8.32 11.10
N ASP A 55 -1.19 9.17 12.03
CA ASP A 55 -0.32 9.79 13.03
C ASP A 55 -0.04 8.84 14.21
N ALA A 56 0.73 7.78 13.94
CA ALA A 56 1.03 6.71 14.88
C ALA A 56 2.34 5.99 14.50
N GLY A 57 2.86 5.14 15.39
CA GLY A 57 3.89 4.13 15.06
C GLY A 57 3.27 2.83 14.52
N HIS A 58 4.09 1.89 14.04
CA HIS A 58 3.65 0.68 13.32
C HIS A 58 2.52 -0.10 14.02
N VAL A 59 2.77 -0.53 15.27
CA VAL A 59 1.80 -1.33 16.05
C VAL A 59 0.60 -0.49 16.47
N SER A 60 0.82 0.76 16.90
CA SER A 60 -0.26 1.67 17.28
C SER A 60 -1.16 2.05 16.10
N ALA A 61 -0.62 2.18 14.89
CA ALA A 61 -1.39 2.44 13.68
C ALA A 61 -2.42 1.32 13.47
N TYR A 62 -1.97 0.06 13.53
CA TYR A 62 -2.85 -1.09 13.42
C TYR A 62 -3.89 -1.12 14.54
N ILE A 63 -3.51 -0.98 15.81
CA ILE A 63 -4.45 -1.13 16.93
C ILE A 63 -5.47 0.02 16.99
N LEU A 64 -5.02 1.26 16.78
CA LEU A 64 -5.81 2.47 17.05
C LEU A 64 -6.57 3.00 15.83
N HIS A 65 -6.09 2.74 14.60
CA HIS A 65 -6.68 3.27 13.37
C HIS A 65 -7.45 2.22 12.57
N GLN A 66 -7.96 1.18 13.22
CA GLN A 66 -8.74 0.10 12.61
C GLN A 66 -9.90 0.58 11.71
N SER A 67 -10.55 1.70 12.04
CA SER A 67 -11.60 2.30 11.20
C SER A 67 -11.06 2.76 9.84
N VAL A 68 -9.85 3.31 9.79
CA VAL A 68 -9.19 3.73 8.56
C VAL A 68 -8.88 2.52 7.68
N PHE A 69 -8.33 1.45 8.27
CA PHE A 69 -8.06 0.21 7.53
C PHE A 69 -9.35 -0.35 6.90
N ARG A 70 -10.43 -0.47 7.67
CA ARG A 70 -11.72 -0.95 7.13
C ARG A 70 -12.27 -0.05 6.04
N ALA A 71 -12.20 1.27 6.20
CA ALA A 71 -12.65 2.21 5.20
C ALA A 71 -11.86 2.06 3.88
N CYS A 72 -10.52 1.93 3.96
CA CYS A 72 -9.67 1.72 2.80
C CYS A 72 -9.97 0.38 2.10
N ILE A 73 -10.21 -0.69 2.86
CA ILE A 73 -10.59 -2.00 2.29
C ILE A 73 -11.91 -1.89 1.52
N ILE A 74 -12.94 -1.30 2.14
CA ILE A 74 -14.24 -1.09 1.48
C ILE A 74 -14.06 -0.27 0.21
N GLU A 75 -13.30 0.82 0.29
CA GLU A 75 -13.03 1.69 -0.85
C GLU A 75 -12.32 0.97 -2.00
N ALA A 76 -11.30 0.15 -1.71
CA ALA A 76 -10.61 -0.65 -2.72
C ALA A 76 -11.58 -1.60 -3.45
N PHE A 77 -12.50 -2.24 -2.72
CA PHE A 77 -13.54 -3.08 -3.33
C PHE A 77 -14.54 -2.26 -4.16
N GLU A 78 -14.95 -1.08 -3.70
CA GLU A 78 -15.83 -0.21 -4.49
C GLU A 78 -15.16 0.31 -5.76
N ARG A 79 -13.86 0.62 -5.72
CA ARG A 79 -13.05 0.92 -6.92
C ARG A 79 -12.99 -0.30 -7.84
N SER A 80 -12.76 -1.48 -7.29
CA SER A 80 -12.69 -2.72 -8.06
C SER A 80 -14.01 -3.01 -8.77
N LYS A 81 -15.17 -2.94 -8.10
CA LYS A 81 -16.49 -3.19 -8.72
C LYS A 81 -16.79 -2.27 -9.90
N LYS A 82 -16.28 -1.04 -9.87
CA LYS A 82 -16.46 -0.07 -10.96
C LYS A 82 -15.58 -0.36 -12.17
N LYS A 83 -14.41 -0.96 -11.96
CA LYS A 83 -13.41 -1.22 -13.00
C LYS A 83 -13.37 -2.66 -13.45
N TRP A 84 -13.92 -3.59 -12.66
CA TRP A 84 -13.77 -5.03 -12.85
C TRP A 84 -15.08 -5.75 -12.64
N LYS A 85 -15.40 -6.66 -13.57
CA LYS A 85 -16.52 -7.59 -13.47
C LYS A 85 -16.10 -8.95 -14.01
N ASP A 86 -16.34 -10.02 -13.24
CA ASP A 86 -16.03 -11.41 -13.62
C ASP A 86 -14.58 -11.61 -14.11
N GLY A 87 -13.63 -10.92 -13.48
CA GLY A 87 -12.20 -10.99 -13.82
C GLY A 87 -11.80 -10.18 -15.06
N LYS A 88 -12.68 -9.35 -15.62
CA LYS A 88 -12.41 -8.52 -16.80
C LYS A 88 -12.56 -7.04 -16.48
N HIS A 89 -11.71 -6.22 -17.07
CA HIS A 89 -11.81 -4.76 -16.96
C HIS A 89 -13.09 -4.32 -17.69
N ILE A 90 -13.85 -3.42 -17.06
CA ILE A 90 -15.02 -2.77 -17.63
C ILE A 90 -14.73 -1.27 -17.74
N GLU A 91 -15.15 -0.65 -18.85
CA GLU A 91 -14.95 0.79 -19.10
C GLU A 91 -15.71 1.68 -18.11
#